data_AF-A0A3N8GWR9-F1
#
_entry.id   AF-A0A3N8GWR9-F1
#
_cell.length_a   1.000
_cell.length_b   1.000
_cell.length_c   1.000
_cell.angle_alpha   90.00
_cell.angle_beta   90.00
_cell.angle_gamma   90.00
#
_symmetry.space_group_name_H-M   'P 1'
#
loop_
_entity.id
_entity.type
_entity.pdbx_description
1 polymer ?
#
loop_
_entity_poly.entity_id
_entity_poly.type
_entity_poly.pdbx_seq_one_letter_code
_entity_poly.pdbx_strand_id
1 'polypeptide(L)'
;MFSIIEMAIVLVAMALLTIQGIKDDVAKRRTGMLTAEGQNEAVINSALGSWVTDNYGALVAQLVAPGPTAVTPPTLAQLHSGGYLKANYAAGPIWGGTYMVQMSVGPAGCSTSGSSCQVSYLFYPSKPVTKKGQPDAAGAGVVAQAAGNGFGFSKTQNSSTVYGLNGAWNASNPLAGAPAAVVMATNGPATDGNAVYIRRDGSLTWTGDQNVNGVSLHNVNSIDATGTIAAPTLSASNVAVSNAVRTPGTLNVQNAAGTAPAPINTGAATVNGNATVTGTVTAGNVAVPRAACVGTGFASAYDGSGMPFACQRDPISGARVWLPIGGSWQQYARYVVSYGTLVPAPSCNAGGTPEILLAPQGVQIDPTAALNFNVNGAGPWTVVITDGSGSPIWVTAVATTYCAY
;
A
#
# COMPACT_ATOMS: atom_id res chain seq x y z
N MET A 1 -49.09 45.56 -56.43
CA MET A 1 -47.96 46.28 -57.05
C MET A 1 -47.10 46.80 -55.92
N PHE A 2 -45.88 46.28 -55.77
CA PHE A 2 -44.93 46.82 -54.80
C PHE A 2 -44.52 48.23 -55.24
N SER A 3 -44.47 49.15 -54.29
CA SER A 3 -44.01 50.51 -54.54
C SER A 3 -42.53 50.49 -54.97
N ILE A 4 -42.13 51.41 -55.85
CA ILE A 4 -40.70 51.60 -56.23
C ILE A 4 -39.82 51.77 -54.98
N ILE A 5 -40.37 52.36 -53.91
CA ILE A 5 -39.68 52.53 -52.62
C ILE A 5 -39.43 51.18 -51.92
N GLU A 6 -40.38 50.25 -51.97
CA GLU A 6 -40.23 48.91 -51.36
C GLU A 6 -39.19 48.07 -52.12
N MET A 7 -39.17 48.13 -53.46
CA MET A 7 -38.12 47.45 -54.24
C MET A 7 -36.72 48.01 -53.94
N ALA A 8 -36.58 49.32 -53.76
CA ALA A 8 -35.30 49.95 -53.42
C ALA A 8 -34.80 49.51 -52.03
N ILE A 9 -35.69 49.44 -51.03
CA ILE A 9 -35.33 49.01 -49.67
C ILE A 9 -34.90 47.53 -49.65
N VAL A 10 -35.63 46.66 -50.36
CA VAL A 10 -35.29 45.23 -50.43
C VAL A 10 -33.93 45.00 -51.12
N LEU A 11 -33.64 45.74 -52.20
CA LEU A 11 -32.35 45.63 -52.89
C LEU A 11 -31.18 46.08 -52.00
N VAL A 12 -31.32 47.17 -51.26
CA VAL A 12 -30.29 47.64 -50.32
C VAL A 12 -30.11 46.65 -49.17
N ALA A 13 -31.20 46.13 -48.60
CA ALA A 13 -31.13 45.13 -47.53
C ALA A 13 -30.44 43.83 -48.01
N MET A 14 -30.77 43.34 -49.21
CA MET A 14 -30.12 42.15 -49.78
C MET A 14 -28.63 42.39 -50.09
N ALA A 15 -28.27 43.57 -50.59
CA ALA A 15 -26.86 43.93 -50.79
C ALA A 15 -26.08 43.98 -49.46
N LEU A 16 -26.67 44.52 -48.40
CA LEU A 16 -26.02 44.57 -47.08
C LEU A 16 -25.88 43.18 -46.46
N LEU A 17 -26.91 42.33 -46.56
CA LEU A 17 -26.87 40.95 -46.04
C LEU A 17 -25.89 40.07 -46.82
N THR A 18 -25.80 40.21 -48.14
CA THR A 18 -24.81 39.48 -48.95
C THR A 18 -23.38 39.93 -48.65
N ILE A 19 -23.14 41.23 -48.50
CA ILE A 19 -21.83 41.76 -48.07
C ILE A 19 -21.47 41.25 -46.67
N GLN A 20 -22.42 41.19 -45.75
CA GLN A 20 -22.19 40.64 -44.41
C GLN A 20 -21.86 39.15 -44.46
N GLY A 21 -22.59 38.36 -45.25
CA GLY A 21 -22.31 36.93 -45.45
C GLY A 21 -20.93 36.67 -46.06
N ILE A 22 -20.49 37.47 -47.03
CA ILE A 22 -19.13 37.38 -47.61
C ILE A 22 -18.08 37.72 -46.56
N LYS A 23 -18.30 38.77 -45.74
CA LYS A 23 -17.38 39.15 -44.66
C LYS A 23 -17.23 38.03 -43.63
N ASP A 24 -18.34 37.39 -43.25
CA ASP A 24 -18.35 36.31 -42.28
C ASP A 24 -17.70 35.03 -42.84
N ASP A 25 -17.91 34.70 -44.12
CA ASP A 25 -17.24 33.58 -44.78
C ASP A 25 -15.72 33.81 -44.87
N VAL A 26 -15.29 35.01 -45.25
CA VAL A 26 -13.86 35.39 -45.28
C VAL A 26 -13.25 35.33 -43.88
N ALA A 27 -13.96 35.79 -42.86
CA ALA A 27 -13.51 35.68 -41.47
C ALA A 27 -13.36 34.22 -41.03
N LYS A 28 -14.34 33.37 -41.34
CA LYS A 28 -14.31 31.94 -41.01
C LYS A 28 -13.17 31.21 -41.71
N ARG A 29 -12.97 31.44 -43.01
CA ARG A 29 -11.84 30.85 -43.76
C ARG A 29 -10.50 31.31 -43.22
N ARG A 30 -10.35 32.59 -42.88
CA ARG A 30 -9.13 33.12 -42.26
C ARG A 30 -8.89 32.45 -40.90
N THR A 31 -9.90 32.32 -40.06
CA THR A 31 -9.78 31.60 -38.79
C THR A 31 -9.34 30.15 -39.02
N GLY A 32 -9.96 29.43 -39.95
CA GLY A 32 -9.56 28.05 -40.29
C GLY A 32 -8.12 27.96 -40.77
N MET A 33 -7.66 28.91 -41.59
CA MET A 33 -6.28 29.00 -42.05
C MET A 33 -5.30 29.26 -40.88
N LEU A 34 -5.64 30.18 -39.97
CA LEU A 34 -4.84 30.46 -38.77
C LEU A 34 -4.83 29.27 -37.79
N THR A 35 -5.95 28.55 -37.67
CA THR A 35 -6.03 27.33 -36.87
C THR A 35 -5.13 26.23 -37.42
N ALA A 36 -5.17 26.00 -38.74
CA ALA A 36 -4.28 25.03 -39.39
C ALA A 36 -2.81 25.40 -39.21
N GLU A 37 -2.48 26.70 -39.25
CA GLU A 37 -1.14 27.18 -38.97
C GLU A 37 -0.72 26.97 -37.51
N GLY A 38 -1.60 27.22 -36.54
CA GLY A 38 -1.29 26.90 -35.14
C GLY A 38 -1.03 25.41 -34.92
N GLN A 39 -1.80 24.53 -35.57
CA GLN A 39 -1.56 23.08 -35.53
C GLN A 39 -0.21 22.70 -36.18
N ASN A 40 0.14 23.37 -37.28
CA ASN A 40 1.43 23.20 -37.94
C ASN A 40 2.59 23.59 -37.01
N GLU A 41 2.52 24.79 -36.40
CA GLU A 41 3.49 25.28 -35.42
C GLU A 41 3.61 24.35 -34.20
N ALA A 42 2.51 23.77 -33.73
CA ALA A 42 2.53 22.82 -32.63
C ALA A 42 3.32 21.54 -32.93
N VAL A 43 3.21 21.02 -34.16
CA VAL A 43 4.00 19.84 -34.57
C VAL A 43 5.48 20.17 -34.62
N ILE A 44 5.85 21.34 -35.16
CA ILE A 44 7.23 21.82 -35.19
C ILE A 44 7.78 21.97 -33.76
N ASN A 45 7.01 22.58 -32.87
CA ASN A 45 7.41 22.78 -31.48
C ASN A 45 7.56 21.45 -30.72
N SER A 46 6.66 20.48 -30.97
CA SER A 46 6.78 19.13 -30.41
C SER A 46 8.05 18.43 -30.88
N ALA A 47 8.37 18.51 -32.18
CA ALA A 47 9.58 17.93 -32.75
C ALA A 47 10.85 18.58 -32.15
N LEU A 48 10.83 19.89 -31.95
CA LEU A 48 11.91 20.63 -31.28
C LEU A 48 12.08 20.16 -29.82
N GLY A 49 10.99 19.97 -29.07
CA GLY A 49 11.04 19.44 -27.71
C GLY A 49 11.62 18.04 -27.61
N SER A 50 11.27 17.15 -28.53
CA SER A 50 11.87 15.80 -28.62
C SER A 50 13.36 15.87 -28.95
N TRP A 51 13.76 16.68 -29.94
CA TRP A 51 15.17 16.84 -30.30
C TRP A 51 16.02 17.40 -29.15
N VAL A 52 15.51 18.40 -28.42
CA VAL A 52 16.20 18.96 -27.24
C VAL A 52 16.39 17.91 -26.17
N THR A 53 15.39 17.04 -25.97
CA THR A 53 15.46 15.94 -24.99
C THR A 53 16.57 14.95 -25.35
N ASP A 54 16.61 14.50 -26.61
CA ASP A 54 17.57 13.50 -27.08
C ASP A 54 19.01 14.05 -27.16
N ASN A 55 19.16 15.36 -27.36
CA ASN A 55 20.46 16.03 -27.45
C ASN A 55 20.86 16.75 -26.15
N TYR A 56 20.10 16.56 -25.06
CA TYR A 56 20.25 17.33 -23.83
C TYR A 56 21.69 17.32 -23.30
N GLY A 57 22.32 16.14 -23.19
CA GLY A 57 23.70 16.04 -22.68
C GLY A 57 24.73 16.78 -23.56
N ALA A 58 24.56 16.73 -24.88
CA ALA A 58 25.45 17.43 -25.83
C ALA A 58 25.22 18.95 -25.82
N LEU A 59 23.99 19.40 -25.58
CA LEU A 59 23.67 20.82 -25.43
C LEU A 59 24.25 21.35 -24.12
N VAL A 60 24.10 20.61 -23.02
CA VAL A 60 24.65 21.01 -21.71
C VAL A 60 26.18 21.13 -21.75
N ALA A 61 26.86 20.27 -22.52
CA ALA A 61 28.31 20.35 -22.71
C ALA A 61 28.78 21.66 -23.38
N GLN A 62 27.89 22.43 -24.01
CA GLN A 62 28.21 23.72 -24.64
C GLN A 62 28.15 24.89 -23.65
N LEU A 63 27.82 24.67 -22.37
CA LEU A 63 27.78 25.72 -21.37
C LEU A 63 29.16 26.36 -21.17
N VAL A 64 29.24 27.68 -21.35
CA VAL A 64 30.40 28.54 -21.06
C VAL A 64 30.06 29.45 -19.89
N ALA A 65 30.87 29.41 -18.83
CA ALA A 65 30.70 30.30 -17.68
C ALA A 65 31.28 31.71 -17.95
N PRO A 66 30.73 32.79 -17.36
CA PRO A 66 29.60 32.84 -16.43
C PRO A 66 28.30 33.29 -17.10
N GLY A 67 27.31 32.41 -17.23
CA GLY A 67 25.95 32.79 -17.64
C GLY A 67 25.25 31.76 -18.52
N PRO A 68 23.97 31.99 -18.87
CA PRO A 68 23.31 31.22 -19.90
C PRO A 68 24.08 31.35 -21.23
N THR A 69 24.45 30.22 -21.82
CA THR A 69 25.17 30.18 -23.09
C THR A 69 24.18 29.94 -24.22
N ALA A 70 24.20 30.81 -25.22
CA ALA A 70 23.43 30.58 -26.45
C ALA A 70 23.98 29.35 -27.17
N VAL A 71 23.09 28.43 -27.53
CA VAL A 71 23.44 27.22 -28.28
C VAL A 71 22.76 27.24 -29.63
N THR A 72 23.39 26.61 -30.63
CA THR A 72 22.85 26.59 -31.98
C THR A 72 21.65 25.65 -32.04
N PRO A 73 20.44 26.15 -32.36
CA PRO A 73 19.26 25.32 -32.47
C PRO A 73 19.28 24.49 -33.77
N PRO A 74 18.50 23.41 -33.85
CA PRO A 74 18.36 22.64 -35.08
C PRO A 74 17.54 23.43 -36.12
N THR A 75 17.87 23.23 -37.39
CA THR A 75 17.02 23.65 -38.52
C THR A 75 15.86 22.68 -38.72
N LEU A 76 14.79 23.11 -39.39
CA LEU A 76 13.68 22.21 -39.75
C LEU A 76 14.14 21.03 -40.62
N ALA A 77 15.13 21.25 -41.49
CA ALA A 77 15.73 20.19 -42.29
C ALA A 77 16.44 19.15 -41.41
N GLN A 78 17.16 19.60 -40.36
CA GLN A 78 17.80 18.70 -39.39
C GLN A 78 16.78 17.93 -38.55
N LEU A 79 15.67 18.57 -38.14
CA LEU A 79 14.58 17.89 -37.44
C LEU A 79 13.93 16.81 -38.31
N HIS A 80 13.76 17.07 -39.61
CA HIS A 80 13.27 16.06 -40.56
C HIS A 80 14.27 14.93 -40.78
N SER A 81 15.54 15.24 -41.05
CA SER A 81 16.56 14.20 -41.24
C SER A 81 16.78 13.34 -40.00
N GLY A 82 16.57 13.90 -38.81
CA GLY A 82 16.63 13.19 -37.53
C GLY A 82 15.37 12.39 -37.19
N GLY A 83 14.33 12.41 -38.03
CA GLY A 83 13.08 11.67 -37.81
C GLY A 83 12.09 12.31 -36.83
N TYR A 84 12.38 13.51 -36.31
CA TYR A 84 11.50 14.25 -35.41
C TYR A 84 10.31 14.90 -36.16
N LEU A 85 10.52 15.27 -37.42
CA LEU A 85 9.45 15.69 -38.34
C LEU A 85 9.22 14.60 -39.39
N LYS A 86 7.95 14.22 -39.59
CA LYS A 86 7.56 13.17 -40.56
C LYS A 86 7.44 13.67 -42.00
N ALA A 87 7.49 14.98 -42.21
CA ALA A 87 7.37 15.62 -43.51
C ALA A 87 8.21 16.90 -43.55
N ASN A 88 8.44 17.41 -44.75
CA ASN A 88 9.02 18.74 -44.94
C ASN A 88 7.98 19.81 -44.62
N TYR A 89 8.40 20.81 -43.85
CA TYR A 89 7.57 21.95 -43.48
C TYR A 89 8.05 23.23 -44.17
N ALA A 90 7.13 24.16 -44.40
CA ALA A 90 7.48 25.48 -44.94
C ALA A 90 8.45 26.21 -43.99
N ALA A 91 9.33 27.04 -44.55
CA ALA A 91 10.35 27.75 -43.77
C ALA A 91 9.79 28.87 -42.87
N GLY A 92 8.51 29.20 -42.99
CA GLY A 92 7.85 30.25 -42.22
C GLY A 92 6.33 30.17 -42.33
N PRO A 93 5.62 31.04 -41.59
CA PRO A 93 4.18 30.96 -41.49
C PRO A 93 3.48 31.53 -42.70
N ILE A 94 2.19 31.21 -42.81
CA ILE A 94 1.29 31.68 -43.89
C ILE A 94 1.18 33.19 -44.06
N TRP A 95 1.51 33.99 -43.03
CA TRP A 95 1.52 35.46 -43.11
C TRP A 95 2.89 36.04 -43.51
N GLY A 96 3.85 35.18 -43.84
CA GLY A 96 5.19 35.53 -44.28
C GLY A 96 6.20 35.70 -43.14
N GLY A 97 7.48 35.68 -43.51
CA GLY A 97 8.59 35.59 -42.57
C GLY A 97 9.20 34.19 -42.56
N THR A 98 9.91 33.87 -41.50
CA THR A 98 10.61 32.60 -41.27
C THR A 98 10.38 32.16 -39.84
N TYR A 99 10.37 30.86 -39.58
CA TYR A 99 10.41 30.37 -38.21
C TYR A 99 11.81 30.56 -37.63
N MET A 100 11.86 31.04 -36.40
CA MET A 100 13.07 31.28 -35.64
C MET A 100 13.05 30.40 -34.40
N VAL A 101 14.22 29.88 -34.03
CA VAL A 101 14.45 29.24 -32.75
C VAL A 101 15.57 29.99 -32.05
N GLN A 102 15.38 30.36 -30.80
CA GLN A 102 16.45 30.80 -29.91
C GLN A 102 16.61 29.74 -28.84
N MET A 103 17.84 29.36 -28.51
CA MET A 103 18.11 28.32 -27.53
C MET A 103 19.30 28.70 -26.66
N SER A 104 19.22 28.38 -25.37
CA SER A 104 20.30 28.61 -24.42
C SER A 104 20.34 27.52 -23.36
N VAL A 105 21.52 27.37 -22.74
CA VAL A 105 21.75 26.48 -21.61
C VAL A 105 22.18 27.30 -20.42
N GLY A 106 21.58 27.06 -19.25
CA GLY A 106 21.95 27.73 -17.99
C GLY A 106 21.19 27.13 -16.80
N PRO A 107 21.27 27.72 -15.59
CA PRO A 107 22.01 28.92 -15.20
C PRO A 107 23.53 28.69 -15.06
N ALA A 108 24.28 29.75 -14.77
CA ALA A 108 25.74 29.67 -14.63
C ALA A 108 26.17 28.60 -13.61
N GLY A 109 27.14 27.77 -13.99
CA GLY A 109 27.70 26.73 -13.11
C GLY A 109 26.85 25.47 -12.96
N CYS A 110 25.78 25.30 -13.75
CA CYS A 110 25.04 24.04 -13.80
C CYS A 110 25.85 22.94 -14.51
N SER A 111 25.59 21.66 -14.21
CA SER A 111 26.20 20.53 -14.94
C SER A 111 25.28 19.30 -14.97
N THR A 112 25.54 18.36 -15.87
CA THR A 112 24.80 17.08 -15.93
C THR A 112 25.06 16.16 -14.72
N SER A 113 26.10 16.44 -13.93
CA SER A 113 26.49 15.70 -12.72
C SER A 113 26.25 16.47 -11.42
N GLY A 114 25.71 17.70 -11.50
CA GLY A 114 25.52 18.65 -10.40
C GLY A 114 24.13 19.27 -10.41
N SER A 115 24.04 20.60 -10.25
CA SER A 115 22.76 21.34 -10.32
C SER A 115 22.12 21.22 -11.71
N SER A 116 20.80 20.99 -11.74
CA SER A 116 20.00 20.76 -12.96
C SER A 116 20.21 21.88 -13.98
N CYS A 117 20.97 21.60 -15.05
CA CYS A 117 21.02 22.48 -16.21
C CYS A 117 19.67 22.52 -16.91
N GLN A 118 19.32 23.67 -17.44
CA GLN A 118 18.11 23.88 -18.21
C GLN A 118 18.51 24.27 -19.62
N VAL A 119 18.04 23.51 -20.60
CA VAL A 119 18.06 23.93 -22.00
C VAL A 119 16.74 24.67 -22.22
N SER A 120 16.78 25.98 -22.37
CA SER A 120 15.61 26.81 -22.67
C SER A 120 15.55 27.13 -24.16
N TYR A 121 14.36 27.16 -24.75
CA TYR A 121 14.18 27.67 -26.10
C TYR A 121 12.92 28.53 -26.25
N LEU A 122 12.96 29.39 -27.27
CA LEU A 122 11.83 30.13 -27.82
C LEU A 122 11.68 29.75 -29.28
N PHE A 123 10.47 29.35 -29.69
CA PHE A 123 10.10 29.12 -31.09
C PHE A 123 9.07 30.17 -31.49
N TYR A 124 9.38 30.96 -32.52
CA TYR A 124 8.52 32.07 -32.93
C TYR A 124 8.73 32.44 -34.40
N PRO A 125 7.71 33.00 -35.08
CA PRO A 125 7.90 33.55 -36.41
C PRO A 125 8.57 34.92 -36.41
N SER A 126 9.41 35.20 -37.42
CA SER A 126 10.16 36.47 -37.55
C SER A 126 9.30 37.69 -37.86
N LYS A 127 7.99 37.51 -38.07
CA LYS A 127 7.01 38.59 -38.28
C LYS A 127 5.73 38.31 -37.47
N PRO A 128 5.07 39.34 -36.92
CA PRO A 128 3.80 39.17 -36.22
C PRO A 128 2.69 38.74 -37.18
N VAL A 129 1.64 38.15 -36.64
CA VAL A 129 0.41 37.88 -37.39
C VAL A 129 -0.18 39.22 -37.83
N THR A 130 -0.43 39.38 -39.14
CA THR A 130 -0.97 40.62 -39.69
C THR A 130 -2.32 40.44 -40.38
N LYS A 131 -3.17 41.47 -40.28
CA LYS A 131 -4.42 41.62 -41.04
C LYS A 131 -4.38 42.96 -41.73
N LYS A 132 -4.42 42.97 -43.07
CA LYS A 132 -4.34 44.19 -43.89
C LYS A 132 -3.09 45.04 -43.56
N GLY A 133 -1.96 44.38 -43.32
CA GLY A 133 -0.68 45.04 -43.01
C GLY A 133 -0.54 45.54 -41.57
N GLN A 134 -1.55 45.37 -40.71
CA GLN A 134 -1.51 45.76 -39.30
C GLN A 134 -1.42 44.53 -38.38
N PRO A 135 -0.77 44.62 -37.20
CA PRO A 135 -0.76 43.54 -36.22
C PRO A 135 -2.16 43.07 -35.82
N ASP A 136 -2.40 41.76 -35.87
CA ASP A 136 -3.69 41.12 -35.61
C ASP A 136 -3.61 40.25 -34.35
N ALA A 137 -3.72 40.88 -33.18
CA ALA A 137 -3.58 40.17 -31.90
C ALA A 137 -4.71 39.13 -31.67
N ALA A 138 -5.90 39.37 -32.21
CA ALA A 138 -6.98 38.39 -32.18
C ALA A 138 -6.64 37.16 -33.05
N GLY A 139 -6.10 37.38 -34.25
CA GLY A 139 -5.57 36.33 -35.10
C GLY A 139 -4.43 35.54 -34.44
N ALA A 140 -3.49 36.23 -33.80
CA ALA A 140 -2.43 35.58 -33.01
C ALA A 140 -2.99 34.73 -31.85
N GLY A 141 -4.06 35.21 -31.20
CA GLY A 141 -4.79 34.42 -30.20
C GLY A 141 -5.39 33.13 -30.76
N VAL A 142 -5.95 33.16 -31.99
CA VAL A 142 -6.45 31.96 -32.67
C VAL A 142 -5.32 30.97 -32.96
N VAL A 143 -4.19 31.44 -33.49
CA VAL A 143 -3.01 30.59 -33.76
C VAL A 143 -2.52 29.94 -32.47
N ALA A 144 -2.29 30.75 -31.41
CA ALA A 144 -1.83 30.23 -30.13
C ALA A 144 -2.81 29.22 -29.53
N GLN A 145 -4.13 29.50 -29.56
CA GLN A 145 -5.16 28.56 -29.09
C GLN A 145 -5.15 27.23 -29.86
N ALA A 146 -4.99 27.28 -31.18
CA ALA A 146 -4.92 26.10 -32.02
C ALA A 146 -3.62 25.31 -31.82
N ALA A 147 -2.52 26.00 -31.51
CA ALA A 147 -1.22 25.39 -31.22
C ALA A 147 -1.16 24.77 -29.82
N GLY A 148 -1.98 25.24 -28.88
CA GLY A 148 -2.14 24.70 -27.55
C GLY A 148 -1.34 25.43 -26.46
N ASN A 149 -1.35 24.90 -25.24
CA ASN A 149 -0.88 25.60 -24.03
C ASN A 149 0.61 25.93 -24.00
N GLY A 150 1.43 25.32 -24.86
CA GLY A 150 2.84 25.68 -25.03
C GLY A 150 3.06 27.03 -25.72
N PHE A 151 2.01 27.59 -26.33
CA PHE A 151 2.05 28.83 -27.08
C PHE A 151 1.44 30.00 -26.31
N GLY A 152 1.88 31.20 -26.70
CA GLY A 152 1.41 32.46 -26.21
C GLY A 152 1.44 33.51 -27.31
N PHE A 153 0.91 34.69 -27.00
CA PHE A 153 0.98 35.81 -27.93
C PHE A 153 1.17 37.17 -27.23
N SER A 154 1.79 38.12 -27.94
CA SER A 154 1.89 39.50 -27.48
C SER A 154 0.59 40.26 -27.76
N LYS A 155 0.11 41.00 -26.76
CA LYS A 155 -1.16 41.74 -26.82
C LYS A 155 -0.92 43.18 -27.23
N THR A 156 -1.94 43.85 -27.77
CA THR A 156 -1.84 45.26 -28.17
C THR A 156 -1.56 46.18 -26.97
N GLN A 157 -2.11 45.89 -25.79
CA GLN A 157 -1.88 46.71 -24.59
C GLN A 157 -0.50 46.50 -23.96
N ASN A 158 0.16 45.36 -24.23
CA ASN A 158 1.49 45.08 -23.71
C ASN A 158 2.25 44.21 -24.72
N SER A 159 2.88 44.88 -25.69
CA SER A 159 3.54 44.22 -26.81
C SER A 159 4.99 43.80 -26.50
N SER A 160 5.59 44.33 -25.42
CA SER A 160 6.93 43.96 -24.96
C SER A 160 7.00 42.55 -24.35
N THR A 161 5.84 41.99 -23.99
CA THR A 161 5.73 40.68 -23.33
C THR A 161 4.81 39.77 -24.13
N VAL A 162 5.24 38.53 -24.35
CA VAL A 162 4.38 37.45 -24.82
C VAL A 162 3.81 36.74 -23.60
N TYR A 163 2.49 36.55 -23.59
CA TYR A 163 1.82 35.81 -22.53
C TYR A 163 1.36 34.46 -23.06
N GLY A 164 1.75 33.40 -22.36
CA GLY A 164 1.19 32.06 -22.57
C GLY A 164 -0.32 32.05 -22.35
N LEU A 165 -1.01 31.12 -23.01
CA LEU A 165 -2.44 30.94 -22.80
C LEU A 165 -2.75 30.76 -21.30
N ASN A 166 -3.85 31.37 -20.85
CA ASN A 166 -4.28 31.38 -19.45
C ASN A 166 -3.24 31.93 -18.44
N GLY A 167 -2.22 32.65 -18.91
CA GLY A 167 -1.17 33.18 -18.04
C GLY A 167 -0.16 32.13 -17.56
N ALA A 168 -0.08 30.97 -18.23
CA ALA A 168 0.78 29.86 -17.83
C ALA A 168 2.28 30.22 -17.75
N TRP A 169 2.71 31.19 -18.56
CA TRP A 169 4.06 31.74 -18.57
C TRP A 169 4.05 33.13 -19.20
N ASN A 170 5.13 33.88 -19.01
CA ASN A 170 5.40 35.09 -19.77
C ASN A 170 6.89 35.15 -20.14
N ALA A 171 7.19 35.80 -21.26
CA ALA A 171 8.55 36.01 -21.72
C ALA A 171 8.64 37.29 -22.54
N SER A 172 9.84 37.88 -22.60
CA SER A 172 10.11 39.07 -23.41
C SER A 172 9.84 38.78 -24.89
N ASN A 173 9.25 39.75 -25.59
CA ASN A 173 9.03 39.62 -27.03
C ASN A 173 10.37 39.59 -27.78
N PRO A 174 10.68 38.51 -28.52
CA PRO A 174 11.98 38.34 -29.15
C PRO A 174 12.15 39.15 -30.44
N LEU A 175 11.07 39.76 -30.98
CA LEU A 175 11.15 40.58 -32.19
C LEU A 175 11.60 42.02 -31.88
N ALA A 176 12.47 42.55 -32.72
CA ALA A 176 12.90 43.94 -32.66
C ALA A 176 11.70 44.91 -32.72
N GLY A 177 11.72 45.93 -31.85
CA GLY A 177 10.61 46.88 -31.70
C GLY A 177 9.37 46.30 -30.99
N ALA A 178 9.42 45.03 -30.55
CA ALA A 178 8.40 44.34 -29.78
C ALA A 178 6.95 44.59 -30.26
N PRO A 179 6.61 44.24 -31.51
CA PRO A 179 5.26 44.43 -32.05
C PRO A 179 4.22 43.56 -31.33
N ALA A 180 2.96 43.99 -31.35
CA ALA A 180 1.84 43.14 -30.94
C ALA A 180 1.64 41.97 -31.93
N ALA A 181 0.83 40.98 -31.55
CA ALA A 181 0.47 39.83 -32.38
C ALA A 181 1.63 38.89 -32.76
N VAL A 182 2.69 38.86 -31.94
CA VAL A 182 3.75 37.85 -32.05
C VAL A 182 3.24 36.58 -31.39
N VAL A 183 3.28 35.46 -32.11
CA VAL A 183 3.03 34.13 -31.57
C VAL A 183 4.37 33.51 -31.21
N MET A 184 4.45 32.87 -30.04
CA MET A 184 5.68 32.22 -29.59
C MET A 184 5.35 31.03 -28.70
N ALA A 185 6.12 29.97 -28.84
CA ALA A 185 6.21 28.88 -27.88
C ALA A 185 7.52 28.94 -27.11
N THR A 186 7.48 28.34 -25.93
CA THR A 186 8.67 28.08 -25.12
C THR A 186 8.50 26.72 -24.46
N ASN A 187 9.61 26.04 -24.18
CA ASN A 187 9.60 24.92 -23.25
C ASN A 187 9.57 25.36 -21.77
N GLY A 188 9.25 26.63 -21.50
CA GLY A 188 9.04 27.21 -20.17
C GLY A 188 10.34 27.61 -19.47
N PRO A 189 10.38 28.73 -18.73
CA PRO A 189 11.53 29.11 -17.90
C PRO A 189 11.70 28.22 -16.63
N ALA A 190 11.00 27.08 -16.53
CA ALA A 190 10.99 26.22 -15.34
C ALA A 190 10.69 24.73 -15.60
N THR A 191 10.79 24.23 -16.84
CA THR A 191 10.43 22.83 -17.13
C THR A 191 11.53 22.06 -17.86
N ASP A 192 12.10 21.08 -17.15
CA ASP A 192 13.03 20.07 -17.67
C ASP A 192 12.25 18.99 -18.46
N GLY A 193 11.95 19.24 -19.73
CA GLY A 193 11.43 18.20 -20.63
C GLY A 193 10.17 17.45 -20.15
N ASN A 194 9.99 16.21 -20.61
CA ASN A 194 8.76 15.39 -20.54
C ASN A 194 8.35 14.88 -19.13
N ALA A 195 8.36 15.72 -18.10
CA ALA A 195 7.77 15.37 -16.81
C ALA A 195 6.23 15.33 -16.91
N VAL A 196 5.62 14.22 -16.46
CA VAL A 196 4.16 14.09 -16.34
C VAL A 196 3.73 14.70 -15.00
N TYR A 197 2.92 15.77 -15.04
CA TYR A 197 2.40 16.43 -13.85
C TYR A 197 1.01 15.89 -13.48
N ILE A 198 0.86 15.39 -12.25
CA ILE A 198 -0.44 15.00 -11.67
C ILE A 198 -0.98 16.20 -10.88
N ARG A 199 -2.26 16.56 -11.09
CA ARG A 199 -2.88 17.67 -10.35
C ARG A 199 -3.00 17.32 -8.86
N ARG A 200 -2.55 18.25 -8.01
CA ARG A 200 -2.61 18.11 -6.54
C ARG A 200 -3.94 18.56 -5.94
N ASP A 201 -4.75 19.30 -6.71
CA ASP A 201 -6.02 19.87 -6.27
C ASP A 201 -7.18 18.86 -6.26
N GLY A 202 -6.94 17.63 -6.73
CA GLY A 202 -7.95 16.58 -6.82
C GLY A 202 -9.06 16.84 -7.86
N SER A 203 -8.97 17.93 -8.64
CA SER A 203 -9.98 18.29 -9.65
C SER A 203 -10.04 17.30 -10.81
N LEU A 204 -8.98 16.52 -11.02
CA LEU A 204 -8.92 15.45 -11.99
C LEU A 204 -8.31 14.21 -11.33
N THR A 205 -9.11 13.17 -11.19
CA THR A 205 -8.65 11.88 -10.66
C THR A 205 -7.82 11.14 -11.70
N TRP A 206 -6.76 10.47 -11.27
CA TRP A 206 -5.92 9.64 -12.12
C TRP A 206 -6.50 8.22 -12.19
N THR A 207 -7.06 7.82 -13.34
CA THR A 207 -7.94 6.64 -13.45
C THR A 207 -7.43 5.52 -14.36
N GLY A 208 -6.20 5.60 -14.85
CA GLY A 208 -5.60 4.58 -15.73
C GLY A 208 -4.58 3.69 -15.02
N ASP A 209 -4.25 2.55 -15.65
CA ASP A 209 -3.17 1.66 -15.19
C ASP A 209 -1.82 2.38 -15.21
N GLN A 210 -1.03 2.16 -14.15
CA GLN A 210 0.28 2.78 -14.00
C GLN A 210 1.37 1.72 -13.94
N ASN A 211 2.36 1.86 -14.80
CA ASN A 211 3.60 1.13 -14.74
C ASN A 211 4.73 2.09 -14.37
N VAL A 212 5.23 1.99 -13.15
CA VAL A 212 6.34 2.81 -12.65
C VAL A 212 7.72 2.25 -13.00
N ASN A 213 7.77 1.19 -13.83
CA ASN A 213 8.99 0.58 -14.38
C ASN A 213 10.06 0.25 -13.32
N GLY A 214 9.63 -0.32 -12.19
CA GLY A 214 10.52 -0.70 -11.09
C GLY A 214 11.02 0.46 -10.22
N VAL A 215 10.48 1.67 -10.40
CA VAL A 215 10.82 2.84 -9.59
C VAL A 215 9.92 2.91 -8.34
N SER A 216 10.46 3.48 -7.27
CA SER A 216 9.77 3.68 -6.00
C SER A 216 8.67 4.75 -6.08
N LEU A 217 7.55 4.47 -5.42
CA LEU A 217 6.56 5.47 -5.03
C LEU A 217 6.83 5.87 -3.57
N HIS A 218 7.19 7.14 -3.33
CA HIS A 218 7.48 7.65 -2.00
C HIS A 218 6.40 8.63 -1.51
N ASN A 219 6.29 8.79 -0.19
CA ASN A 219 5.37 9.74 0.46
C ASN A 219 3.89 9.53 0.10
N VAL A 220 3.48 8.28 -0.09
CA VAL A 220 2.07 7.91 -0.27
C VAL A 220 1.41 7.85 1.10
N ASN A 221 0.48 8.77 1.39
CA ASN A 221 -0.21 8.81 2.68
C ASN A 221 -1.21 7.65 2.85
N SER A 222 -1.89 7.25 1.77
CA SER A 222 -2.85 6.15 1.78
C SER A 222 -2.86 5.41 0.45
N ILE A 223 -3.08 4.10 0.52
CA ILE A 223 -3.34 3.22 -0.62
C ILE A 223 -4.68 2.55 -0.33
N ASP A 224 -5.69 2.86 -1.12
CA ASP A 224 -7.00 2.19 -1.08
C ASP A 224 -7.12 1.34 -2.35
N ALA A 225 -6.93 0.03 -2.19
CA ALA A 225 -6.95 -0.92 -3.28
C ALA A 225 -8.18 -1.82 -3.16
N THR A 226 -9.03 -1.82 -4.20
CA THR A 226 -10.17 -2.75 -4.30
C THR A 226 -9.74 -4.15 -4.73
N GLY A 227 -8.54 -4.27 -5.31
CA GLY A 227 -7.97 -5.51 -5.81
C GLY A 227 -6.84 -6.07 -4.92
N THR A 228 -5.84 -6.66 -5.57
CA THR A 228 -4.72 -7.32 -4.89
C THR A 228 -3.50 -6.40 -4.85
N ILE A 229 -2.86 -6.31 -3.68
CA ILE A 229 -1.50 -5.79 -3.56
C ILE A 229 -0.54 -6.97 -3.69
N ALA A 230 0.08 -7.11 -4.86
CA ALA A 230 1.05 -8.18 -5.14
C ALA A 230 2.47 -7.67 -4.90
N ALA A 231 3.09 -8.09 -3.80
CA ALA A 231 4.46 -7.75 -3.46
C ALA A 231 5.20 -9.00 -2.93
N PRO A 232 6.50 -9.20 -3.25
CA PRO A 232 7.30 -10.26 -2.63
C PRO A 232 7.37 -10.12 -1.11
N THR A 233 7.40 -8.87 -0.63
CA THR A 233 7.44 -8.53 0.79
C THR A 233 6.55 -7.33 1.06
N LEU A 234 5.70 -7.43 2.08
CA LEU A 234 4.97 -6.31 2.65
C LEU A 234 5.52 -6.05 4.07
N SER A 235 6.20 -4.91 4.26
CA SER A 235 6.65 -4.47 5.57
C SER A 235 5.69 -3.40 6.11
N ALA A 236 5.08 -3.67 7.25
CA ALA A 236 4.12 -2.79 7.89
C ALA A 236 4.30 -2.82 9.41
N SER A 237 4.19 -1.66 10.07
CA SER A 237 4.30 -1.59 11.53
C SER A 237 3.11 -2.23 12.24
N ASN A 238 1.92 -2.19 11.62
CA ASN A 238 0.70 -2.80 12.11
C ASN A 238 -0.08 -3.38 10.92
N VAL A 239 -0.76 -4.50 11.15
CA VAL A 239 -1.62 -5.15 10.15
C VAL A 239 -2.95 -5.49 10.81
N ALA A 240 -4.05 -4.94 10.28
CA ALA A 240 -5.41 -5.30 10.68
C ALA A 240 -6.06 -6.11 9.54
N VAL A 241 -6.45 -7.35 9.84
CA VAL A 241 -7.08 -8.26 8.87
C VAL A 241 -8.51 -8.52 9.32
N SER A 242 -9.49 -8.16 8.49
CA SER A 242 -10.92 -8.27 8.84
C SER A 242 -11.52 -9.65 8.63
N ASN A 243 -10.91 -10.48 7.78
CA ASN A 243 -11.50 -11.77 7.39
C ASN A 243 -10.54 -12.94 7.67
N ALA A 244 -9.50 -13.11 6.85
CA ALA A 244 -8.59 -14.24 6.99
C ALA A 244 -7.19 -13.94 6.43
N VAL A 245 -6.18 -14.57 7.03
CA VAL A 245 -4.84 -14.72 6.45
C VAL A 245 -4.76 -16.10 5.81
N ARG A 246 -4.50 -16.15 4.49
CA ARG A 246 -4.33 -17.39 3.72
C ARG A 246 -2.91 -17.43 3.18
N THR A 247 -2.24 -18.56 3.35
CA THR A 247 -0.89 -18.82 2.84
C THR A 247 -0.91 -20.12 2.03
N PRO A 248 -0.19 -20.21 0.90
CA PRO A 248 -0.04 -21.46 0.15
C PRO A 248 0.83 -22.49 0.88
N GLY A 249 1.49 -22.10 1.97
CA GLY A 249 2.33 -22.97 2.80
C GLY A 249 2.11 -22.72 4.29
N THR A 250 3.19 -22.71 5.06
CA THR A 250 3.14 -22.46 6.50
C THR A 250 2.96 -20.97 6.81
N LEU A 251 2.11 -20.64 7.79
CA LEU A 251 2.08 -19.30 8.40
C LEU A 251 3.10 -19.26 9.53
N ASN A 252 4.22 -18.58 9.31
CA ASN A 252 5.22 -18.36 10.35
C ASN A 252 4.96 -17.02 11.07
N VAL A 253 4.86 -17.07 12.40
CA VAL A 253 4.74 -15.87 13.24
C VAL A 253 6.07 -15.68 13.98
N GLN A 254 6.80 -14.62 13.63
CA GLN A 254 8.15 -14.34 14.11
C GLN A 254 8.28 -12.89 14.59
N ASN A 255 9.33 -12.60 15.34
CA ASN A 255 9.68 -11.23 15.70
C ASN A 255 10.03 -10.41 14.45
N ALA A 256 10.06 -9.07 14.58
CA ALA A 256 10.33 -8.17 13.45
C ALA A 256 11.70 -8.41 12.78
N ALA A 257 12.65 -9.03 13.48
CA ALA A 257 13.96 -9.38 12.94
C ALA A 257 13.98 -10.71 12.16
N GLY A 258 12.90 -11.52 12.22
CA GLY A 258 12.84 -12.84 11.60
C GLY A 258 13.76 -13.89 12.26
N THR A 259 14.20 -13.66 13.49
CA THR A 259 15.22 -14.49 14.17
C THR A 259 14.64 -15.45 15.21
N ALA A 260 13.41 -15.20 15.67
CA ALA A 260 12.75 -16.04 16.68
C ALA A 260 11.22 -16.02 16.49
N PRO A 261 10.50 -17.05 16.96
CA PRO A 261 9.04 -17.03 17.01
C PRO A 261 8.51 -15.83 17.80
N ALA A 262 7.37 -15.26 17.38
CA ALA A 262 6.65 -14.24 18.13
C ALA A 262 5.39 -14.83 18.78
N PRO A 263 4.92 -14.26 19.90
CA PRO A 263 3.71 -14.71 20.55
C PRO A 263 2.47 -14.43 19.69
N ILE A 264 1.49 -15.32 19.77
CA ILE A 264 0.13 -15.12 19.27
C ILE A 264 -0.75 -14.83 20.48
N ASN A 265 -1.29 -13.61 20.59
CA ASN A 265 -2.24 -13.24 21.64
C ASN A 265 -3.63 -13.08 21.03
N THR A 266 -4.52 -14.02 21.32
CA THR A 266 -5.90 -14.06 20.84
C THR A 266 -6.85 -14.34 21.98
N GLY A 267 -8.14 -14.02 21.80
CA GLY A 267 -9.20 -14.56 22.65
C GLY A 267 -9.43 -16.05 22.38
N ALA A 268 -10.69 -16.47 22.27
CA ALA A 268 -11.01 -17.83 21.86
C ALA A 268 -10.44 -18.15 20.46
N ALA A 269 -9.73 -19.26 20.35
CA ALA A 269 -9.18 -19.76 19.09
C ALA A 269 -9.68 -21.18 18.82
N THR A 270 -10.03 -21.47 17.56
CA THR A 270 -10.45 -22.80 17.12
C THR A 270 -9.42 -23.35 16.14
N VAL A 271 -8.89 -24.54 16.42
CA VAL A 271 -8.01 -25.29 15.51
C VAL A 271 -8.83 -26.43 14.91
N ASN A 272 -9.17 -26.33 13.62
CA ASN A 272 -9.95 -27.37 12.93
C ASN A 272 -9.14 -28.65 12.64
N GLY A 273 -7.81 -28.56 12.68
CA GLY A 273 -6.89 -29.70 12.54
C GLY A 273 -6.25 -30.07 13.88
N ASN A 274 -5.08 -30.70 13.80
CA ASN A 274 -4.32 -31.06 15.00
C ASN A 274 -3.49 -29.87 15.50
N ALA A 275 -3.49 -29.63 16.81
CA ALA A 275 -2.53 -28.76 17.47
C ALA A 275 -1.36 -29.60 18.00
N THR A 276 -0.16 -29.39 17.47
CA THR A 276 1.06 -30.01 18.02
C THR A 276 1.82 -28.97 18.83
N VAL A 277 2.01 -29.25 20.12
CA VAL A 277 2.78 -28.38 21.03
C VAL A 277 4.06 -29.11 21.42
N THR A 278 5.20 -28.55 21.03
CA THR A 278 6.54 -29.11 21.36
C THR A 278 7.09 -28.54 22.68
N GLY A 279 6.53 -27.43 23.14
CA GLY A 279 6.80 -26.84 24.45
C GLY A 279 5.79 -27.28 25.51
N THR A 280 5.46 -26.37 26.41
CA THR A 280 4.47 -26.61 27.47
C THR A 280 3.09 -26.05 27.10
N VAL A 281 2.04 -26.66 27.67
CA VAL A 281 0.68 -26.14 27.63
C VAL A 281 0.29 -25.73 29.05
N THR A 282 -0.09 -24.47 29.23
CA THR A 282 -0.69 -23.98 30.47
C THR A 282 -2.19 -23.91 30.28
N ALA A 283 -2.93 -24.88 30.85
CA ALA A 283 -4.38 -24.85 30.83
C ALA A 283 -4.94 -23.90 31.91
N GLY A 284 -6.11 -23.35 31.67
CA GLY A 284 -6.79 -22.49 32.65
C GLY A 284 -7.18 -23.25 33.92
N ASN A 285 -7.07 -22.58 35.07
CA ASN A 285 -7.44 -23.10 36.39
C ASN A 285 -8.96 -23.01 36.57
N VAL A 286 -9.69 -23.97 36.02
CA VAL A 286 -11.17 -23.96 36.00
C VAL A 286 -11.80 -25.26 36.49
N ALA A 287 -11.03 -26.33 36.65
CA ALA A 287 -11.55 -27.63 37.02
C ALA A 287 -11.65 -27.79 38.55
N VAL A 288 -12.83 -28.19 39.02
CA VAL A 288 -13.07 -28.63 40.40
C VAL A 288 -13.42 -30.12 40.35
N PRO A 289 -12.77 -31.00 41.14
CA PRO A 289 -13.08 -32.42 41.17
C PRO A 289 -14.58 -32.71 41.27
N ARG A 290 -15.08 -33.63 40.44
CA ARG A 290 -16.50 -34.05 40.38
C ARG A 290 -17.52 -32.96 40.05
N ALA A 291 -17.11 -31.71 39.84
CA ALA A 291 -18.01 -30.68 39.37
C ALA A 291 -18.40 -30.95 37.91
N ALA A 292 -19.64 -30.58 37.56
CA ALA A 292 -20.16 -30.76 36.21
C ALA A 292 -19.32 -30.00 35.18
N CYS A 293 -19.16 -30.61 34.00
CA CYS A 293 -18.43 -30.02 32.89
C CYS A 293 -19.17 -30.28 31.56
N VAL A 294 -18.83 -29.51 30.53
CA VAL A 294 -19.47 -29.59 29.21
C VAL A 294 -18.41 -29.93 28.15
N GLY A 295 -18.80 -30.75 27.17
CA GLY A 295 -17.91 -31.14 26.08
C GLY A 295 -16.83 -32.13 26.52
N THR A 296 -15.63 -31.98 25.96
CA THR A 296 -14.46 -32.87 26.14
C THR A 296 -13.22 -32.05 26.54
N GLY A 297 -13.42 -31.00 27.33
CA GLY A 297 -12.36 -30.06 27.69
C GLY A 297 -11.23 -30.69 28.50
N PHE A 298 -10.07 -30.02 28.46
CA PHE A 298 -8.91 -30.24 29.31
C PHE A 298 -8.67 -28.96 30.10
N ALA A 299 -8.40 -29.09 31.40
CA ALA A 299 -8.25 -27.94 32.30
C ALA A 299 -7.27 -28.26 33.42
N SER A 300 -6.76 -27.20 34.05
CA SER A 300 -6.01 -27.29 35.30
C SER A 300 -6.95 -27.13 36.50
N ALA A 301 -6.53 -27.67 37.64
CA ALA A 301 -7.20 -27.50 38.92
C ALA A 301 -7.46 -26.02 39.24
N TYR A 302 -8.66 -25.72 39.75
CA TYR A 302 -9.08 -24.37 40.13
C TYR A 302 -8.20 -23.76 41.23
N ASP A 303 -7.61 -24.60 42.10
CA ASP A 303 -6.71 -24.17 43.17
C ASP A 303 -5.29 -23.78 42.70
N GLY A 304 -5.00 -23.94 41.41
CA GLY A 304 -3.68 -23.62 40.85
C GLY A 304 -2.58 -24.64 41.15
N SER A 305 -2.92 -25.82 41.67
CA SER A 305 -1.97 -26.91 41.92
C SER A 305 -1.32 -27.49 40.66
N GLY A 306 -1.86 -27.17 39.47
CA GLY A 306 -1.37 -27.69 38.19
C GLY A 306 -1.82 -29.12 37.88
N MET A 307 -2.70 -29.71 38.70
CA MET A 307 -3.25 -31.04 38.42
C MET A 307 -4.15 -31.00 37.18
N PRO A 308 -3.87 -31.83 36.16
CA PRO A 308 -4.66 -31.83 34.95
C PRO A 308 -5.96 -32.63 35.11
N PHE A 309 -7.04 -32.09 34.57
CA PHE A 309 -8.35 -32.72 34.53
C PHE A 309 -8.82 -32.88 33.08
N ALA A 310 -9.57 -33.95 32.85
CA ALA A 310 -10.34 -34.14 31.64
C ALA A 310 -11.83 -34.15 31.96
N CYS A 311 -12.63 -33.49 31.13
CA CYS A 311 -14.08 -33.58 31.22
C CYS A 311 -14.54 -34.94 30.67
N GLN A 312 -14.92 -35.84 31.57
CA GLN A 312 -15.23 -37.22 31.27
C GLN A 312 -16.58 -37.62 31.86
N ARG A 313 -17.18 -38.70 31.35
CA ARG A 313 -18.39 -39.27 31.92
C ARG A 313 -18.00 -40.04 33.18
N ASP A 314 -18.53 -39.63 34.32
CA ASP A 314 -18.38 -40.36 35.59
C ASP A 314 -19.04 -41.74 35.47
N PRO A 315 -18.30 -42.84 35.72
CA PRO A 315 -18.86 -44.19 35.66
C PRO A 315 -19.95 -44.44 36.71
N ILE A 316 -20.00 -43.65 37.79
CA ILE A 316 -20.97 -43.84 38.88
C ILE A 316 -22.27 -43.06 38.59
N SER A 317 -22.17 -41.74 38.40
CA SER A 317 -23.36 -40.89 38.19
C SER A 317 -23.82 -40.83 36.73
N GLY A 318 -22.97 -41.22 35.77
CA GLY A 318 -23.23 -41.02 34.34
C GLY A 318 -23.20 -39.55 33.90
N ALA A 319 -23.00 -38.59 34.81
CA ALA A 319 -22.85 -37.18 34.48
C ALA A 319 -21.46 -36.91 33.89
N ARG A 320 -21.31 -35.83 33.13
CA ARG A 320 -19.97 -35.35 32.74
C ARG A 320 -19.41 -34.49 33.85
N VAL A 321 -18.26 -34.88 34.38
CA VAL A 321 -17.58 -34.19 35.46
C VAL A 321 -16.08 -34.05 35.18
N TRP A 322 -15.44 -33.10 35.85
CA TRP A 322 -14.00 -33.00 35.84
C TRP A 322 -13.39 -34.15 36.65
N LEU A 323 -12.66 -35.02 35.97
CA LEU A 323 -11.89 -36.10 36.59
C LEU A 323 -10.39 -35.83 36.43
N PRO A 324 -9.58 -36.03 37.48
CA PRO A 324 -8.14 -35.96 37.35
C PRO A 324 -7.65 -36.98 36.32
N ILE A 325 -6.67 -36.59 35.50
CA ILE A 325 -6.02 -37.54 34.60
C ILE A 325 -5.23 -38.53 35.45
N GLY A 326 -5.48 -39.82 35.26
CA GLY A 326 -5.03 -40.90 36.15
C GLY A 326 -6.15 -41.52 36.99
N GLY A 327 -7.37 -40.96 36.93
CA GLY A 327 -8.57 -41.50 37.57
C GLY A 327 -8.98 -40.76 38.85
N SER A 328 -10.05 -41.25 39.48
CA SER A 328 -10.58 -40.69 40.73
C SER A 328 -9.65 -40.92 41.92
N TRP A 329 -8.68 -41.84 41.82
CA TRP A 329 -7.74 -42.17 42.88
C TRP A 329 -6.32 -42.02 42.31
N GLN A 330 -5.63 -40.97 42.74
CA GLN A 330 -4.28 -40.68 42.29
C GLN A 330 -3.29 -41.33 43.26
N GLN A 331 -2.47 -42.26 42.77
CA GLN A 331 -1.48 -42.95 43.60
C GLN A 331 -0.26 -42.04 43.83
N TYR A 332 0.16 -41.89 45.09
CA TYR A 332 1.32 -41.05 45.44
C TYR A 332 2.55 -41.87 45.85
N ALA A 333 2.40 -42.83 46.77
CA ALA A 333 3.54 -43.59 47.27
C ALA A 333 3.16 -45.03 47.65
N ARG A 334 4.18 -45.89 47.75
CA ARG A 334 4.09 -47.27 48.24
C ARG A 334 5.14 -47.50 49.30
N TYR A 335 4.72 -48.15 50.39
CA TYR A 335 5.56 -48.47 51.53
C TYR A 335 5.46 -49.96 51.83
N VAL A 336 6.60 -50.61 52.06
CA VAL A 336 6.60 -51.94 52.69
C VAL A 336 6.43 -51.72 54.18
N VAL A 337 5.41 -52.34 54.76
CA VAL A 337 4.98 -52.08 56.14
C VAL A 337 4.84 -53.39 56.91
N SER A 338 5.04 -53.31 58.21
CA SER A 338 4.73 -54.34 59.20
C SER A 338 3.87 -53.74 60.31
N TYR A 339 3.50 -54.54 61.31
CA TYR A 339 2.83 -54.01 62.50
C TYR A 339 3.60 -52.81 63.09
N GLY A 340 2.87 -51.74 63.40
CA GLY A 340 3.39 -50.51 64.02
C GLY A 340 4.08 -49.55 63.06
N THR A 341 4.22 -49.87 61.76
CA THR A 341 4.81 -48.93 60.80
C THR A 341 3.94 -47.69 60.62
N LEU A 342 4.57 -46.52 60.61
CA LEU A 342 3.92 -45.24 60.31
C LEU A 342 4.01 -44.95 58.80
N VAL A 343 2.87 -44.70 58.18
CA VAL A 343 2.76 -44.31 56.77
C VAL A 343 2.28 -42.86 56.69
N PRO A 344 3.05 -41.93 56.09
CA PRO A 344 2.61 -40.54 55.97
C PRO A 344 1.42 -40.41 55.01
N ALA A 345 0.50 -39.51 55.31
CA ALA A 345 -0.55 -39.14 54.36
C ALA A 345 -0.01 -38.24 53.25
N PRO A 346 -0.44 -38.44 52.00
CA PRO A 346 -0.10 -37.55 50.90
C PRO A 346 -0.77 -36.20 51.07
N SER A 347 -0.11 -35.14 50.59
CA SER A 347 -0.73 -33.81 50.48
C SER A 347 -1.60 -33.78 49.23
N CYS A 348 -2.91 -33.87 49.42
CA CYS A 348 -3.86 -33.82 48.32
C CYS A 348 -4.14 -32.39 47.88
N ASN A 349 -4.24 -32.19 46.57
CA ASN A 349 -4.78 -30.94 46.01
C ASN A 349 -6.25 -30.76 46.43
N ALA A 350 -6.79 -29.56 46.26
CA ALA A 350 -8.14 -29.23 46.70
C ALA A 350 -9.19 -30.23 46.16
N GLY A 351 -10.09 -30.65 47.05
CA GLY A 351 -11.11 -31.67 46.78
C GLY A 351 -10.63 -33.12 46.88
N GLY A 352 -9.33 -33.34 47.15
CA GLY A 352 -8.78 -34.68 47.38
C GLY A 352 -8.77 -35.05 48.86
N THR A 353 -9.11 -36.30 49.16
CA THR A 353 -9.00 -36.89 50.50
C THR A 353 -7.88 -37.93 50.52
N PRO A 354 -6.93 -37.86 51.48
CA PRO A 354 -5.87 -38.85 51.57
C PRO A 354 -6.44 -40.22 51.97
N GLU A 355 -6.07 -41.25 51.23
CA GLU A 355 -6.53 -42.64 51.43
C GLU A 355 -5.33 -43.60 51.46
N ILE A 356 -5.51 -44.76 52.10
CA ILE A 356 -4.51 -45.82 52.20
C ILE A 356 -5.13 -47.18 51.88
N LEU A 357 -4.48 -47.93 50.99
CA LEU A 357 -4.82 -49.33 50.70
C LEU A 357 -3.72 -50.24 51.23
N LEU A 358 -4.07 -51.20 52.08
CA LEU A 358 -3.16 -52.25 52.52
C LEU A 358 -3.36 -53.51 51.66
N ALA A 359 -2.27 -53.99 51.07
CA ALA A 359 -2.22 -55.24 50.34
C ALA A 359 -1.26 -56.23 51.01
N PRO A 360 -1.75 -57.32 51.65
CA PRO A 360 -0.88 -58.34 52.24
C PRO A 360 0.14 -58.91 51.25
N GLN A 361 1.33 -59.26 51.73
CA GLN A 361 2.36 -59.92 50.94
C GLN A 361 2.73 -61.28 51.55
N GLY A 362 2.80 -62.33 50.72
CA GLY A 362 3.35 -63.63 51.14
C GLY A 362 2.66 -64.26 52.36
N VAL A 363 1.36 -64.06 52.52
CA VAL A 363 0.61 -64.55 53.68
C VAL A 363 0.31 -66.04 53.52
N GLN A 364 0.86 -66.85 54.42
CA GLN A 364 0.43 -68.24 54.63
C GLN A 364 -0.20 -68.33 56.02
N ILE A 365 -1.49 -68.62 56.07
CA ILE A 365 -2.26 -68.81 57.30
C ILE A 365 -2.99 -70.15 57.25
N ASP A 366 -3.20 -70.75 58.40
CA ASP A 366 -4.07 -71.93 58.49
C ASP A 366 -5.50 -71.56 58.05
N PRO A 367 -6.26 -72.48 57.43
CA PRO A 367 -7.62 -72.21 56.96
C PRO A 367 -8.59 -71.73 58.04
N THR A 368 -8.27 -71.94 59.31
CA THR A 368 -9.07 -71.55 60.48
C THR A 368 -8.56 -70.30 61.18
N ALA A 369 -7.41 -69.75 60.78
CA ALA A 369 -6.83 -68.57 61.39
C ALA A 369 -7.41 -67.28 60.79
N ALA A 370 -7.73 -66.30 61.64
CA ALA A 370 -8.14 -64.97 61.22
C ALA A 370 -6.95 -64.02 61.19
N LEU A 371 -6.91 -63.20 60.15
CA LEU A 371 -5.86 -62.21 59.90
C LEU A 371 -6.51 -60.86 59.62
N ASN A 372 -6.16 -59.87 60.44
CA ASN A 372 -6.75 -58.53 60.36
C ASN A 372 -5.70 -57.52 59.88
N PHE A 373 -6.03 -56.78 58.82
CA PHE A 373 -5.27 -55.63 58.34
C PHE A 373 -6.07 -54.37 58.58
N ASN A 374 -5.54 -53.45 59.37
CA ASN A 374 -6.17 -52.19 59.68
C ASN A 374 -5.15 -51.06 59.73
N VAL A 375 -5.64 -49.83 59.71
CA VAL A 375 -4.87 -48.61 59.84
C VAL A 375 -5.56 -47.71 60.87
N ASN A 376 -4.78 -47.09 61.74
CA ASN A 376 -5.29 -46.10 62.69
C ASN A 376 -4.78 -44.71 62.35
N GLY A 377 -5.64 -43.70 62.49
CA GLY A 377 -5.33 -42.29 62.24
C GLY A 377 -5.94 -41.74 60.94
N ALA A 378 -5.83 -40.43 60.75
CA ALA A 378 -6.29 -39.72 59.55
C ALA A 378 -5.12 -39.29 58.64
N GLY A 379 -3.94 -39.91 58.84
CA GLY A 379 -2.69 -39.46 58.25
C GLY A 379 -1.84 -38.63 59.22
N PRO A 380 -0.61 -39.07 59.58
CA PRO A 380 0.00 -40.36 59.26
C PRO A 380 -0.82 -41.53 59.83
N TRP A 381 -0.77 -42.67 59.15
CA TRP A 381 -1.46 -43.91 59.55
C TRP A 381 -0.51 -44.87 60.23
N THR A 382 -0.93 -45.45 61.35
CA THR A 382 -0.24 -46.57 61.97
C THR A 382 -0.82 -47.89 61.46
N VAL A 383 0.02 -48.71 60.85
CA VAL A 383 -0.37 -50.03 60.33
C VAL A 383 -0.56 -51.01 61.48
N VAL A 384 -1.73 -51.65 61.53
CA VAL A 384 -2.10 -52.65 62.53
C VAL A 384 -2.36 -53.97 61.81
N ILE A 385 -1.48 -54.94 62.05
CA ILE A 385 -1.60 -56.30 61.52
C ILE A 385 -1.68 -57.26 62.72
N THR A 386 -2.83 -57.88 62.90
CA THR A 386 -3.10 -58.72 64.08
C THR A 386 -3.76 -60.04 63.72
N ASP A 387 -3.66 -61.01 64.61
CA ASP A 387 -4.43 -62.26 64.54
C ASP A 387 -5.91 -62.05 64.95
N GLY A 388 -6.68 -63.14 64.95
CA GLY A 388 -8.08 -63.16 65.39
C GLY A 388 -8.32 -62.81 66.86
N SER A 389 -7.28 -62.79 67.69
CA SER A 389 -7.33 -62.39 69.10
C SER A 389 -6.83 -60.96 69.34
N GLY A 390 -6.45 -60.24 68.26
CA GLY A 390 -5.91 -58.88 68.33
C GLY A 390 -4.42 -58.79 68.68
N SER A 391 -3.69 -59.92 68.71
CA SER A 391 -2.26 -59.91 68.98
C SER A 391 -1.44 -59.53 67.74
N PRO A 392 -0.35 -58.74 67.88
CA PRO A 392 0.49 -58.35 66.75
C PRO A 392 1.14 -59.55 66.06
N ILE A 393 1.19 -59.50 64.73
CA ILE A 393 1.85 -60.52 63.91
C ILE A 393 2.81 -59.88 62.90
N TRP A 394 3.95 -60.53 62.71
CA TRP A 394 5.08 -60.00 61.96
C TRP A 394 5.07 -60.46 60.49
N VAL A 395 3.97 -60.17 59.80
CA VAL A 395 3.88 -60.31 58.34
C VAL A 395 4.05 -58.95 57.66
N THR A 396 4.48 -58.97 56.40
CA THR A 396 4.67 -57.76 55.61
C THR A 396 3.45 -57.49 54.73
N ALA A 397 3.17 -56.21 54.50
CA ALA A 397 2.18 -55.74 53.55
C ALA A 397 2.75 -54.58 52.73
N VAL A 398 2.08 -54.23 51.63
CA VAL A 398 2.34 -53.01 50.89
C VAL A 398 1.21 -52.02 51.20
N ALA A 399 1.56 -50.91 51.82
CA ALA A 399 0.69 -49.76 51.98
C ALA A 399 0.83 -48.85 50.77
N THR A 400 -0.26 -48.61 50.04
CA THR A 400 -0.29 -47.66 48.93
C THR A 400 -1.12 -46.45 49.31
N THR A 401 -0.57 -45.26 49.18
CA THR A 401 -1.26 -44.00 49.51
C THR A 401 -1.84 -43.34 48.26
N TYR A 402 -3.02 -42.77 48.40
CA TYR A 402 -3.76 -42.12 47.33
C TYR A 402 -4.31 -40.77 47.75
N CYS A 403 -4.65 -39.94 46.77
CA CYS A 403 -5.65 -38.88 46.92
C CYS A 403 -6.90 -39.28 46.14
N ALA A 404 -8.00 -39.45 46.85
CA ALA A 404 -9.31 -39.74 46.30
C ALA A 404 -10.07 -38.43 46.02
N TYR A 405 -10.51 -38.26 44.79
CA TYR A 405 -11.18 -37.08 44.25
C TYR A 405 -12.63 -37.37 43.87
#